data_AF-A0AAJ7N769-F1
#
_entry.id   AF-A0AAJ7N769-F1
#
_cell.length_a   1.000
_cell.length_b   1.000
_cell.length_c   1.000
_cell.angle_alpha   90.00
_cell.angle_beta   90.00
_cell.angle_gamma   90.00
#
_symmetry.space_group_name_H-M   'P 1'
#
loop_
_entity.id
_entity.type
_entity.pdbx_description
1 polymer ?
#
loop_
_entity_poly.entity_id
_entity_poly.type
_entity_poly.pdbx_seq_one_letter_code
_entity_poly.pdbx_strand_id
1 'polypeptide(L)'
;MINPIRYKEHFKKIPELNKTLQDQFLRQYNLMEMSLDPADTWFDIEMSSKLQNTEDAGDLLINWKERGYGTILDILMKKFPNPEEELPVLNKTMLNVEVTKVDYSNEDGTVKVITNDGKEHTADHVIMTRLGWILFLY
;
A
#
# COMPACT_ATOMS: atom_id res chain seq x y z
N MET A 1 21.31 2.50 1.69
CA MET A 1 20.92 1.63 2.82
C MET A 1 21.41 2.25 4.12
N ILE A 2 20.48 2.68 4.97
CA ILE A 2 20.77 3.34 6.24
C ILE A 2 21.21 2.28 7.27
N ASN A 3 22.39 2.42 7.87
CA ASN A 3 22.96 1.41 8.77
C ASN A 3 22.62 1.70 10.25
N PRO A 4 21.91 0.79 10.96
CA PRO A 4 21.51 0.99 12.36
C PRO A 4 22.69 1.23 13.33
N ILE A 5 23.90 0.77 12.98
CA ILE A 5 25.10 0.90 13.82
C ILE A 5 25.54 2.37 13.96
N ARG A 6 25.28 3.21 12.95
CA ARG A 6 25.72 4.62 12.97
C ARG A 6 25.01 5.44 14.05
N TYR A 7 23.72 5.18 14.31
CA TYR A 7 22.91 5.97 15.25
C TYR A 7 23.37 5.83 16.70
N LYS A 8 23.79 4.62 17.10
CA LYS A 8 24.28 4.36 18.46
C LYS A 8 25.52 5.20 18.79
N GLU A 9 26.40 5.46 17.82
CA GLU A 9 27.56 6.33 18.01
C GLU A 9 27.18 7.82 18.12
N HIS A 10 26.09 8.24 17.47
CA HIS A 10 25.56 9.60 17.63
C HIS A 10 24.90 9.80 18.99
N PHE A 11 24.15 8.80 19.49
CA PHE A 11 23.52 8.87 20.81
C PHE A 11 24.53 8.93 21.96
N LYS A 12 25.70 8.30 21.81
CA LYS A 12 26.80 8.43 22.80
C LYS A 12 27.28 9.87 23.01
N LYS A 13 27.03 10.77 22.05
CA LYS A 13 27.39 12.19 22.15
C LYS A 13 26.36 13.02 22.93
N ILE A 14 25.22 12.43 23.29
CA ILE A 14 24.10 13.10 23.97
C ILE A 14 23.83 12.34 25.28
N PRO A 15 24.55 12.67 26.37
CA PRO A 15 24.49 11.91 27.61
C PRO A 15 23.12 11.97 28.32
N GLU A 16 22.29 12.98 28.03
CA GLU A 16 20.92 13.09 28.54
C GLU A 16 19.98 12.04 27.92
N LEU A 17 20.35 11.49 26.76
CA LEU A 17 19.55 10.53 26.03
C LEU A 17 19.78 9.12 26.57
N ASN A 18 19.11 8.79 27.68
CA ASN A 18 19.13 7.43 28.22
C ASN A 18 18.52 6.41 27.23
N LYS A 19 18.73 5.12 27.49
CA LYS A 19 18.28 4.04 26.60
C LYS A 19 16.78 4.12 26.27
N THR A 20 15.94 4.41 27.26
CA THR A 20 14.48 4.52 27.05
C THR A 20 14.14 5.64 26.08
N LEU A 21 14.78 6.81 26.22
CA LEU A 21 14.57 7.94 25.31
C LEU A 21 15.10 7.63 23.90
N GLN A 22 16.21 6.91 23.77
CA GLN A 22 16.73 6.45 22.47
C GLN A 22 15.70 5.55 21.77
N ASP A 23 15.15 4.57 22.48
CA ASP A 23 14.17 3.62 21.93
C ASP A 23 12.86 4.34 21.53
N GLN A 24 12.39 5.27 22.37
CA GLN A 24 11.21 6.09 22.07
C GLN A 24 11.43 7.00 20.86
N PHE A 25 12.60 7.63 20.76
CA PHE A 25 12.95 8.48 19.63
C PHE A 25 12.99 7.67 18.33
N LEU A 26 13.68 6.53 18.31
CA LEU A 26 13.75 5.68 17.12
C LEU A 26 12.37 5.15 16.70
N ARG A 27 11.53 4.77 17.68
CA ARG A 27 10.15 4.37 17.41
C ARG A 27 9.35 5.51 16.77
N GLN A 28 9.44 6.72 17.33
CA GLN A 28 8.74 7.89 16.79
C GLN A 28 9.25 8.23 15.40
N TYR A 29 10.56 8.17 15.17
CA TYR A 29 11.16 8.41 13.86
C TYR A 29 10.67 7.39 12.83
N ASN A 30 10.65 6.10 13.18
CA ASN A 30 10.08 5.07 12.30
C ASN A 30 8.63 5.38 11.96
N LEU A 31 7.78 5.67 12.96
CA LEU A 31 6.37 5.99 12.71
C LEU A 31 6.19 7.23 11.82
N MET A 32 7.03 8.25 11.98
CA MET A 32 7.02 9.43 11.13
C MET A 32 7.38 9.08 9.68
N GLU A 33 8.49 8.38 9.45
CA GLU A 33 8.91 8.01 8.10
C GLU A 33 7.88 7.11 7.42
N MET A 34 7.30 6.13 8.13
CA MET A 34 6.26 5.26 7.56
C MET A 34 4.93 5.98 7.30
N SER A 35 4.74 7.18 7.86
CA SER A 35 3.59 8.03 7.51
C SER A 35 3.78 8.79 6.19
N LEU A 36 5.04 8.90 5.74
CA LEU A 36 5.41 9.63 4.52
C LEU A 36 5.70 8.66 3.37
N ASP A 37 6.30 7.51 3.67
CA ASP A 37 6.71 6.52 2.67
C ASP A 37 6.11 5.15 2.97
N PRO A 38 5.58 4.45 1.95
CA PRO A 38 5.07 3.10 2.10
C PRO A 38 6.24 2.11 2.25
N ALA A 39 6.57 1.77 3.49
CA ALA A 39 7.55 0.76 3.84
C ALA A 39 7.18 0.09 5.18
N ASP A 40 7.83 -1.04 5.50
CA ASP A 40 7.66 -1.70 6.81
C ASP A 40 8.51 -1.00 7.88
N THR A 41 9.72 -0.59 7.51
CA THR A 41 10.60 0.21 8.34
C THR A 41 11.33 1.27 7.52
N TRP A 42 11.80 2.33 8.20
CA TRP A 42 12.65 3.35 7.58
C TRP A 42 14.00 2.82 7.04
N PHE A 43 14.40 1.59 7.39
CA PHE A 43 15.57 0.94 6.79
C PHE A 43 15.32 0.47 5.35
N ASP A 44 14.05 0.26 4.99
CA ASP A 44 13.62 -0.22 3.67
C ASP A 44 13.37 0.93 2.68
N ILE A 45 13.48 2.18 3.15
CA ILE A 45 13.37 3.36 2.31
C ILE A 45 14.66 3.55 1.50
N GLU A 46 14.52 3.58 0.18
CA GLU A 46 15.60 3.97 -0.71
C GLU A 46 15.72 5.50 -0.79
N MET A 47 16.71 6.09 -0.11
CA MET A 47 16.84 7.56 -0.06
C MET A 47 17.08 8.23 -1.43
N SER A 48 17.56 7.50 -2.44
CA SER A 48 17.68 7.98 -3.82
C SER A 48 16.32 8.27 -4.47
N SER A 49 15.27 7.52 -4.11
CA SER A 49 13.92 7.75 -4.66
C SER A 49 13.35 9.08 -4.18
N LYS A 50 13.57 9.42 -2.90
CA LYS A 50 13.18 10.71 -2.31
C LYS A 50 13.82 11.91 -3.02
N LEU A 51 15.04 11.76 -3.53
CA LEU A 51 15.78 12.84 -4.22
C LEU A 51 15.35 13.02 -5.68
N GLN A 52 14.77 11.98 -6.30
CA GLN A 52 14.34 12.01 -7.70
C GLN A 52 12.89 12.48 -7.85
N ASN A 53 12.07 12.31 -6.83
CA ASN A 53 10.71 12.82 -6.81
C ASN A 53 10.76 14.35 -6.66
N THR A 54 10.44 15.06 -7.76
CA THR A 54 10.17 16.49 -7.70
C THR A 54 9.01 16.72 -6.74
N GLU A 55 9.15 17.67 -5.81
CA GLU A 55 8.04 18.08 -4.96
C GLU A 55 6.86 18.45 -5.86
N ASP A 56 5.80 17.64 -5.83
CA ASP A 56 4.59 17.90 -6.59
C ASP A 56 3.96 19.22 -6.10
N ALA A 57 3.46 20.02 -7.03
CA ALA A 57 2.82 21.29 -6.68
C ALA A 57 1.54 21.03 -5.87
N GLY A 58 1.46 21.53 -4.64
CA GLY A 58 0.28 21.42 -3.78
C GLY A 58 0.63 21.22 -2.31
N ASP A 59 -0.39 21.07 -1.47
CA ASP A 59 -0.22 20.65 -0.08
C ASP A 59 -0.44 19.13 0.00
N LEU A 60 0.65 18.39 0.24
CA LEU A 60 0.66 16.93 0.33
C LEU A 60 0.12 16.42 1.68
N LEU A 61 -0.14 17.31 2.63
CA LEU A 61 -0.64 17.01 3.97
C LEU A 61 -2.11 17.39 4.15
N ILE A 62 -2.84 17.61 3.04
CA ILE A 62 -4.29 17.84 3.08
C ILE A 62 -4.97 16.62 3.70
N ASN A 63 -5.54 16.82 4.89
CA ASN A 63 -6.43 15.85 5.49
C ASN A 63 -7.83 15.98 4.86
N TRP A 64 -8.56 14.86 4.84
CA TRP A 64 -9.92 14.78 4.31
C TRP A 64 -10.98 15.44 5.25
N LYS A 65 -10.54 16.23 6.24
CA LYS A 65 -11.35 16.93 7.26
C LYS A 65 -12.44 16.04 7.85
N GLU A 66 -13.70 16.32 7.48
CA GLU A 66 -14.90 15.67 7.99
C GLU A 66 -15.18 14.30 7.34
N ARG A 67 -14.44 13.95 6.28
CA ARG A 67 -14.62 12.71 5.52
C ARG A 67 -13.39 11.82 5.64
N GLY A 68 -13.59 10.52 5.55
CA GLY A 68 -12.50 9.54 5.53
C GLY A 68 -12.04 9.22 4.10
N TYR A 69 -10.92 8.50 3.98
CA TYR A 69 -10.40 8.04 2.68
C TYR A 69 -11.42 7.21 1.87
N GLY A 70 -12.36 6.54 2.54
CA GLY A 70 -13.43 5.77 1.90
C GLY A 70 -14.29 6.61 0.94
N THR A 71 -14.36 7.93 1.13
CA THR A 71 -15.07 8.83 0.22
C THR A 71 -14.47 8.83 -1.19
N ILE A 72 -13.16 8.58 -1.34
CA ILE A 72 -12.56 8.43 -2.67
C ILE A 72 -13.19 7.24 -3.40
N LEU A 73 -13.37 6.11 -2.70
CA LEU A 73 -14.01 4.94 -3.27
C LEU A 73 -15.48 5.21 -3.60
N ASP A 74 -16.21 5.91 -2.73
CA ASP A 74 -17.60 6.32 -3.01
C ASP A 74 -17.70 7.17 -4.29
N ILE A 75 -16.74 8.07 -4.54
CA ILE A 75 -16.66 8.88 -5.76
C ILE A 75 -16.36 8.00 -6.98
N LEU A 76 -15.36 7.10 -6.88
CA LEU A 76 -14.99 6.20 -7.98
C LEU A 76 -16.11 5.22 -8.34
N MET A 77 -16.91 4.81 -7.36
CA MET A 77 -18.09 3.95 -7.55
C MET A 77 -19.34 4.73 -7.97
N LYS A 78 -19.24 6.05 -8.20
CA LYS A 78 -20.36 6.95 -8.56
C LYS A 78 -21.51 7.02 -7.54
N LYS A 79 -21.24 6.69 -6.28
CA LYS A 79 -22.23 6.84 -5.21
C LYS A 79 -22.50 8.31 -4.87
N PHE A 80 -21.52 9.17 -5.09
CA PHE A 80 -21.67 10.62 -5.03
C PHE A 80 -21.51 11.25 -6.43
N PRO A 81 -22.28 12.32 -6.74
CA PRO A 81 -23.31 12.93 -5.92
C PRO A 81 -24.69 12.25 -6.02
N ASN A 82 -24.87 11.33 -6.96
CA ASN A 82 -26.17 10.69 -7.25
C ASN A 82 -26.12 9.17 -6.94
N PRO A 83 -26.62 8.71 -5.78
CA PRO A 83 -26.60 7.30 -5.41
C PRO A 83 -27.34 6.37 -6.38
N GLU A 84 -28.31 6.88 -7.14
CA GLU A 84 -29.05 6.09 -8.13
C GLU A 84 -28.18 5.69 -9.35
N GLU A 85 -27.03 6.35 -9.53
CA GLU A 85 -26.04 6.05 -10.58
C GLU A 85 -24.86 5.21 -10.06
N GLU A 86 -24.94 4.69 -8.83
CA GLU A 86 -23.89 3.88 -8.23
C GLU A 86 -23.58 2.64 -9.09
N LEU A 87 -22.31 2.45 -9.39
CA LEU A 87 -21.84 1.27 -10.11
C LEU A 87 -21.96 0.04 -9.19
N PRO A 88 -22.39 -1.12 -9.69
CA PRO A 88 -22.60 -2.32 -8.87
C PRO A 88 -21.27 -3.02 -8.52
N VAL A 89 -20.23 -2.27 -8.18
CA VAL A 89 -18.89 -2.77 -7.84
C VAL A 89 -18.97 -3.63 -6.59
N LEU A 90 -19.54 -3.12 -5.50
CA LEU A 90 -19.66 -3.87 -4.24
C LEU A 90 -20.53 -5.13 -4.40
N ASN A 91 -21.66 -5.02 -5.12
CA ASN A 91 -22.56 -6.16 -5.36
C ASN A 91 -21.90 -7.27 -6.19
N LYS A 92 -20.92 -6.92 -7.03
CA LYS A 92 -20.13 -7.88 -7.83
C LYS A 92 -18.81 -8.25 -7.16
N THR A 93 -18.50 -7.71 -5.99
CA THR A 93 -17.27 -8.00 -5.25
C THR A 93 -17.51 -9.18 -4.32
N MET A 94 -16.68 -10.21 -4.45
CA MET A 94 -16.69 -11.37 -3.57
C MET A 94 -15.70 -11.15 -2.42
N LEU A 95 -16.22 -10.84 -1.23
CA LEU A 95 -15.42 -10.70 -0.01
C LEU A 95 -15.23 -12.06 0.68
N ASN A 96 -14.18 -12.18 1.50
CA ASN A 96 -13.78 -13.43 2.17
C ASN A 96 -13.50 -14.59 1.21
N VAL A 97 -13.17 -14.27 -0.05
CA VAL A 97 -12.80 -15.22 -1.09
C VAL A 97 -11.37 -14.89 -1.50
N GLU A 98 -10.53 -15.91 -1.50
CA GLU A 98 -9.13 -15.77 -1.92
C GLU A 98 -8.92 -16.48 -3.25
N VAL A 99 -8.31 -15.80 -4.20
CA VAL A 99 -7.87 -16.40 -5.47
C VAL A 99 -6.57 -17.16 -5.22
N THR A 100 -6.61 -18.49 -5.44
CA THR A 100 -5.49 -19.41 -5.22
C THR A 100 -4.73 -19.74 -6.51
N LYS A 101 -5.40 -19.71 -7.66
CA LYS A 101 -4.77 -19.97 -8.97
C LYS A 101 -5.43 -19.14 -10.07
N VAL A 102 -4.62 -18.65 -11.01
CA VAL A 102 -5.08 -18.07 -12.28
C VAL A 102 -4.47 -18.89 -13.40
N ASP A 103 -5.31 -19.52 -14.21
CA ASP A 103 -4.94 -20.46 -15.26
C ASP A 103 -5.23 -19.85 -16.65
N TYR A 104 -4.16 -19.66 -17.42
CA TYR A 104 -4.18 -19.08 -18.76
C TYR A 104 -4.01 -20.15 -19.86
N SER A 105 -4.06 -21.44 -19.51
CA SER A 105 -3.77 -22.53 -20.45
C SER A 105 -4.92 -22.91 -21.37
N ASN A 106 -6.11 -22.29 -21.24
CA ASN A 106 -7.23 -22.63 -22.11
C ASN A 106 -6.97 -22.21 -23.56
N GLU A 107 -7.23 -23.12 -24.49
CA GLU A 107 -7.01 -22.91 -25.93
C GLU A 107 -7.99 -21.90 -26.55
N ASP A 108 -9.13 -21.63 -25.89
CA ASP A 108 -10.14 -20.66 -26.33
C ASP A 108 -9.78 -19.20 -26.00
N GLY A 109 -8.63 -18.97 -25.34
CA GLY A 109 -8.16 -17.65 -24.94
C GLY A 109 -8.79 -17.11 -23.66
N THR A 110 -9.66 -17.88 -23.00
CA THR A 110 -10.25 -17.49 -21.72
C THR A 110 -9.35 -17.82 -20.54
N VAL A 111 -9.46 -17.05 -19.46
CA VAL A 111 -8.70 -17.24 -18.22
C VAL A 111 -9.60 -17.85 -17.16
N LYS A 112 -9.13 -18.91 -16.50
CA LYS A 112 -9.83 -19.56 -15.39
C LYS A 112 -9.21 -19.15 -14.07
N VAL A 113 -10.02 -18.55 -13.20
CA VAL A 113 -9.65 -18.12 -11.85
C VAL A 113 -10.22 -19.11 -10.84
N ILE A 114 -9.37 -19.67 -10.00
CA ILE A 114 -9.75 -20.66 -8.98
C ILE A 114 -9.60 -20.05 -7.59
N THR A 115 -10.59 -20.26 -6.76
CA THR A 115 -10.67 -19.73 -5.40
C THR A 115 -10.36 -20.78 -4.34
N ASN A 116 -10.14 -20.34 -3.11
CA ASN A 116 -9.80 -21.19 -1.96
C ASN A 116 -10.90 -22.20 -1.60
N ASP A 117 -12.16 -21.93 -1.95
CA ASP A 117 -13.28 -22.86 -1.82
C ASP A 117 -13.42 -23.83 -3.02
N GLY A 118 -12.47 -23.81 -3.96
CA GLY A 118 -12.44 -24.67 -5.15
C GLY A 118 -13.38 -24.25 -6.27
N LYS A 119 -14.04 -23.09 -6.17
CA LYS A 119 -14.87 -22.57 -7.27
C LYS A 119 -13.99 -22.07 -8.42
N GLU A 120 -14.53 -22.19 -9.62
CA GLU A 120 -13.89 -21.72 -10.86
C GLU A 120 -14.71 -20.58 -11.46
N HIS A 121 -14.02 -19.53 -11.87
CA HIS A 121 -14.58 -18.36 -12.54
C HIS A 121 -13.86 -18.12 -13.87
N THR A 122 -14.59 -18.02 -14.97
CA THR A 122 -14.02 -17.75 -16.30
C THR A 122 -14.13 -16.27 -16.63
N ALA A 123 -13.08 -15.69 -17.21
CA ALA A 123 -13.05 -14.31 -17.69
C ALA A 123 -12.20 -14.19 -18.96
N ASP A 124 -12.47 -13.18 -19.79
CA ASP A 124 -11.64 -12.88 -20.97
C ASP A 124 -10.29 -12.27 -20.57
N HIS A 125 -10.29 -11.46 -19.51
CA HIS A 125 -9.11 -10.74 -19.02
C HIS A 125 -9.12 -10.68 -17.48
N VAL A 126 -7.91 -10.68 -16.90
CA VAL A 126 -7.71 -10.55 -15.45
C VAL A 126 -6.79 -9.37 -15.17
N ILE A 127 -7.23 -8.45 -14.31
CA ILE A 127 -6.41 -7.36 -13.79
C ILE A 127 -6.00 -7.75 -12.37
N MET A 128 -4.70 -7.81 -12.12
CA MET A 128 -4.14 -8.16 -10.81
C MET A 128 -3.64 -6.91 -10.09
N THR A 129 -4.25 -6.58 -8.95
CA THR A 129 -3.89 -5.41 -8.13
C THR A 129 -3.26 -5.78 -6.79
N ARG A 130 -2.61 -6.95 -6.71
CA ARG A 130 -1.88 -7.35 -5.50
C ARG A 130 -0.62 -6.51 -5.35
N LEU A 131 -0.42 -5.93 -4.17
CA LEU A 131 0.83 -5.29 -3.77
C LEU A 131 1.46 -6.12 -2.64
N GLY A 132 2.75 -6.45 -2.82
CA GLY A 132 3.53 -7.26 -1.89
C GLY A 132 4.34 -8.32 -2.62
N TRP A 133 5.51 -7.94 -3.12
CA TRP A 133 6.62 -8.83 -3.50
C TRP A 133 6.46 -9.68 -4.79
N ILE A 134 6.34 -9.04 -5.96
CA ILE A 134 6.75 -9.68 -7.22
C ILE A 134 7.66 -8.72 -8.00
N LEU A 135 8.96 -9.03 -7.97
CA LEU A 135 9.92 -8.61 -8.99
C LEU A 135 9.54 -9.33 -10.28
N PHE A 136 8.97 -8.63 -11.25
CA PHE A 136 9.11 -9.05 -12.65
C PHE A 136 10.40 -8.41 -13.18
N LEU A 137 11.49 -9.19 -13.12
CA LEU A 137 12.60 -8.98 -14.05
C LEU A 137 12.13 -9.51 -15.40
N TYR A 138 12.07 -8.62 -16.40
CA TYR A 138 12.18 -8.99 -17.80
C TYR A 138 13.65 -9.30 -18.12
#